data_AF-G0J3A2-F1
#
_entry.id   AF-G0J3A2-F1
#
_cell.length_a   1.000
_cell.length_b   1.000
_cell.length_c   1.000
_cell.angle_alpha   90.00
_cell.angle_beta   90.00
_cell.angle_gamma   90.00
#
_symmetry.space_group_name_H-M   'P 1'
#
loop_
_entity.id
_entity.type
_entity.pdbx_description
1 polymer ?
#
loop_
_entity_poly.entity_id
_entity_poly.type
_entity_poly.pdbx_seq_one_letter_code
_entity_poly.pdbx_strand_id
1 'polypeptide(L)'
;MLKSGVMNRYLMMVKITLLLNCIGNSKKIQMNEAQIKIIRKAKSIVKNGDRVRCRKCPGTLRTFTFSHWDVCWMVSKSGIDDYSPLSIDKINGKEIHLKK
;
A
#
# COMPACT_ATOMS: atom_id res chain seq x y z
N MET A 1 26.42 -18.99 -21.08
CA MET A 1 25.96 -19.23 -19.70
C MET A 1 26.72 -18.24 -18.82
N LEU A 2 26.18 -17.33 -18.00
CA LEU A 2 24.85 -16.95 -17.52
C LEU A 2 24.78 -15.40 -17.57
N LYS A 3 23.69 -14.79 -18.08
CA LYS A 3 23.47 -13.33 -17.99
C LYS A 3 22.77 -13.00 -16.68
N SER A 4 23.53 -12.75 -15.61
CA SER A 4 23.01 -12.38 -14.28
C SER A 4 23.27 -10.90 -13.99
N GLY A 5 22.52 -10.00 -14.62
CA GLY A 5 22.65 -8.54 -14.42
C GLY A 5 21.48 -7.87 -13.70
N VAL A 6 20.38 -8.59 -13.44
CA VAL A 6 19.16 -8.02 -12.83
C VAL A 6 19.24 -7.98 -11.29
N MET A 7 20.34 -8.48 -10.72
CA MET A 7 20.61 -8.63 -9.29
C MET A 7 21.25 -7.39 -8.64
N ASN A 8 20.97 -6.17 -9.12
CA ASN A 8 21.66 -4.96 -8.60
C ASN A 8 20.76 -3.80 -8.14
N ARG A 9 19.43 -3.93 -8.19
CA ARG A 9 18.52 -2.92 -7.58
C ARG A 9 18.07 -3.29 -6.17
N TYR A 10 17.95 -4.57 -5.88
CA TYR A 10 17.58 -5.06 -4.54
C TYR A 10 18.70 -4.90 -3.51
N LEU A 11 19.97 -5.08 -3.92
CA LEU A 11 21.11 -4.98 -2.99
C LEU A 11 21.41 -3.52 -2.58
N MET A 12 21.08 -2.54 -3.42
CA MET A 12 21.31 -1.12 -3.13
C MET A 12 20.29 -0.57 -2.11
N MET A 13 19.02 -1.02 -2.17
CA MET A 13 18.00 -0.62 -1.18
C MET A 13 18.26 -1.21 0.22
N VAL A 14 18.86 -2.41 0.31
CA VAL A 14 19.14 -3.03 1.61
C VAL A 14 20.34 -2.37 2.31
N LYS A 15 21.37 -1.92 1.57
CA LYS A 15 22.51 -1.18 2.16
C LYS A 15 22.16 0.23 2.63
N ILE A 16 21.25 0.94 1.95
CA ILE A 16 20.78 2.27 2.38
C ILE A 16 19.96 2.19 3.68
N THR A 17 19.30 1.06 3.93
CA THR A 17 18.47 0.89 5.14
C THR A 17 19.32 0.73 6.40
N LEU A 18 20.52 0.13 6.31
CA LEU A 18 21.43 -0.07 7.45
C LEU A 18 22.31 1.15 7.78
N LEU A 19 22.52 2.07 6.83
CA LEU A 19 23.33 3.29 7.04
C LEU A 19 22.54 4.47 7.64
N LEU A 20 21.21 4.42 7.64
CA LEU A 20 20.34 5.51 8.14
C LEU A 20 20.07 5.45 9.66
N ASN A 21 20.67 4.50 10.39
CA ASN A 21 20.50 4.37 11.84
C ASN A 21 21.54 5.16 12.66
N CYS A 22 22.46 5.90 12.02
CA CYS A 22 23.53 6.64 12.71
C CYS A 22 23.48 8.17 12.59
N ILE A 23 22.49 8.77 11.93
CA ILE A 23 22.43 10.24 11.82
C ILE A 23 21.00 10.71 12.10
N GLY A 24 20.88 11.60 13.07
CA GLY A 24 19.67 11.94 13.81
C GLY A 24 18.51 12.53 13.01
N ASN A 25 17.41 12.68 13.74
CA ASN A 25 16.23 13.48 13.39
C ASN A 25 15.73 13.32 11.95
N SER A 26 15.21 12.14 11.65
CA SER A 26 14.12 12.04 10.68
C SER A 26 12.89 11.51 11.41
N LYS A 27 11.88 12.36 11.57
CA LYS A 27 10.50 11.92 11.83
C LYS A 27 10.03 11.14 10.59
N LYS A 28 10.64 10.00 10.30
CA LYS A 28 10.05 8.98 9.42
C LYS A 28 8.85 8.51 10.21
N ILE A 29 7.66 8.92 9.76
CA ILE A 29 6.39 8.48 10.31
C ILE A 29 6.38 6.96 10.20
N GLN A 30 6.81 6.28 11.25
CA GLN A 30 6.66 4.84 11.35
C GLN A 30 5.16 4.58 11.37
N MET A 31 4.67 3.79 10.41
CA MET A 31 3.28 3.34 10.46
C MET A 31 3.07 2.61 11.78
N ASN A 32 2.07 3.05 12.53
CA ASN A 32 1.79 2.45 13.84
C ASN A 32 1.21 1.04 13.66
N GLU A 33 1.27 0.24 14.73
CA GLU A 33 0.82 -1.16 14.69
C GLU A 33 -0.65 -1.31 14.26
N ALA A 34 -1.50 -0.36 14.62
CA ALA A 34 -2.91 -0.34 14.23
C ALA A 34 -3.07 -0.19 12.70
N GLN A 35 -2.32 0.71 12.07
CA GLN A 35 -2.29 0.88 10.62
C GLN A 35 -1.79 -0.38 9.93
N ILE A 36 -0.75 -1.03 10.47
CA ILE A 36 -0.21 -2.29 9.93
C ILE A 36 -1.29 -3.38 9.98
N LYS A 37 -2.02 -3.50 11.09
CA LYS A 37 -3.10 -4.48 11.24
C LYS A 37 -4.23 -4.25 10.23
N ILE A 38 -4.62 -2.99 10.01
CA ILE A 38 -5.63 -2.63 9.01
C ILE A 38 -5.17 -3.03 7.61
N ILE A 39 -3.92 -2.72 7.26
CA ILE A 39 -3.36 -3.05 5.93
C ILE A 39 -3.29 -4.55 5.72
N ARG A 40 -2.85 -5.32 6.71
CA ARG A 40 -2.85 -6.79 6.65
C ARG A 40 -4.25 -7.34 6.42
N LYS A 41 -5.25 -6.82 7.14
CA LYS A 41 -6.65 -7.20 6.96
C LYS A 41 -7.15 -6.84 5.56
N ALA A 42 -6.87 -5.64 5.08
CA ALA A 42 -7.23 -5.21 3.73
C ALA A 42 -6.61 -6.13 2.66
N LYS A 43 -5.33 -6.48 2.80
CA LYS A 43 -4.64 -7.43 1.92
C LYS A 43 -5.25 -8.83 1.92
N SER A 44 -5.80 -9.28 3.05
CA SER A 44 -6.46 -10.60 3.12
C SER A 44 -7.84 -10.65 2.48
N ILE A 45 -8.51 -9.50 2.29
CA ILE A 45 -9.90 -9.44 1.80
C ILE A 45 -10.03 -8.91 0.38
N VAL A 46 -9.20 -7.93 -0.02
CA VAL A 46 -9.28 -7.31 -1.33
C VAL A 46 -8.61 -8.19 -2.37
N LYS A 47 -9.35 -8.52 -3.42
CA LYS A 47 -8.91 -9.38 -4.54
C LYS A 47 -8.92 -8.61 -5.85
N ASN A 48 -8.07 -9.04 -6.79
CA ASN A 48 -8.05 -8.48 -8.15
C ASN A 48 -9.46 -8.53 -8.76
N GLY A 49 -9.91 -7.40 -9.32
CA GLY A 49 -11.24 -7.21 -9.89
C GLY A 49 -12.28 -6.61 -8.93
N ASP A 50 -12.00 -6.53 -7.63
CA ASP A 50 -12.93 -5.96 -6.66
C ASP A 50 -13.21 -4.48 -6.94
N ARG A 51 -14.46 -4.07 -6.76
CA ARG A 51 -14.85 -2.66 -6.73
C ARG A 51 -14.65 -2.10 -5.33
N VAL A 52 -13.56 -1.38 -5.13
CA VAL A 52 -13.18 -0.79 -3.85
C VAL A 52 -13.61 0.66 -3.80
N ARG A 53 -14.31 1.06 -2.73
CA ARG A 53 -14.60 2.45 -2.43
C ARG A 53 -13.72 2.92 -1.27
N CYS A 54 -13.06 4.07 -1.46
CA CYS A 54 -12.22 4.67 -0.43
C CYS A 54 -12.25 6.19 -0.52
N ARG A 55 -11.83 6.86 0.57
CA ARG A 55 -11.65 8.31 0.59
C ARG A 55 -10.26 8.71 0.06
N LYS A 56 -10.23 9.55 -0.97
CA LYS A 56 -9.01 10.16 -1.54
C LYS A 56 -8.98 11.65 -1.20
N CYS A 57 -7.81 12.20 -0.86
CA CYS A 57 -7.60 13.64 -0.68
C CYS A 57 -8.06 14.41 -1.94
N PRO A 58 -8.83 15.52 -1.83
CA PRO A 58 -9.16 16.34 -0.64
C PRO A 58 -10.41 15.89 0.15
N GLY A 59 -10.74 14.59 0.17
CA GLY A 59 -11.83 14.04 0.99
C GLY A 59 -12.95 13.40 0.17
N THR A 60 -12.83 13.40 -1.16
CA THR A 60 -13.80 12.78 -2.08
C THR A 60 -13.79 11.26 -1.95
N LEU A 61 -14.98 10.65 -1.97
CA LEU A 61 -15.11 9.20 -2.12
C LEU A 61 -14.88 8.82 -3.58
N ARG A 62 -14.06 7.80 -3.81
CA ARG A 62 -13.78 7.24 -5.13
C ARG A 62 -14.03 5.75 -5.10
N THR A 63 -14.64 5.24 -6.17
CA THR A 63 -14.79 3.80 -6.40
C THR A 63 -13.95 3.42 -7.60
N PHE A 64 -13.10 2.43 -7.45
CA PHE A 64 -12.21 1.95 -8.52
C PHE A 64 -12.21 0.43 -8.59
N THR A 65 -11.74 -0.12 -9.71
CA THR A 65 -11.51 -1.57 -9.85
C THR A 65 -10.09 -1.87 -9.40
N PHE A 66 -9.95 -2.66 -8.34
CA PHE A 66 -8.65 -3.04 -7.80
C PHE A 66 -7.92 -3.99 -8.74
N SER A 67 -6.61 -3.79 -8.92
CA SER A 67 -5.74 -4.66 -9.70
C SER A 67 -4.77 -5.44 -8.80
N HIS A 68 -3.89 -4.72 -8.10
CA HIS A 68 -2.84 -5.31 -7.28
C HIS A 68 -2.37 -4.32 -6.19
N TRP A 69 -1.50 -4.82 -5.32
CA TRP A 69 -0.86 -4.04 -4.26
C TRP A 69 0.52 -3.56 -4.71
N ASP A 70 0.83 -2.29 -4.47
CA ASP A 70 2.21 -1.77 -4.55
C ASP A 70 2.67 -1.34 -3.15
N VAL A 71 3.55 -2.14 -2.55
CA VAL A 71 3.95 -2.02 -1.14
C VAL A 71 2.74 -1.99 -0.19
N CYS A 72 2.26 -0.81 0.20
CA CYS A 72 1.11 -0.59 1.09
C CYS A 72 -0.06 0.12 0.39
N TRP A 73 0.06 0.43 -0.90
CA TRP A 73 -0.92 1.13 -1.71
C TRP A 73 -1.74 0.17 -2.56
N MET A 74 -2.99 0.56 -2.83
CA MET A 74 -3.86 -0.14 -3.77
C MET A 74 -3.77 0.51 -5.13
N VAL A 75 -3.54 -0.31 -6.16
CA VAL A 75 -3.45 0.13 -7.55
C VAL A 75 -4.74 -0.16 -8.27
N SER A 76 -5.25 0.83 -9.00
CA SER A 76 -6.43 0.66 -9.84
C SER A 76 -6.12 -0.04 -11.16
N LYS A 77 -7.13 -0.63 -11.81
CA LYS A 77 -6.98 -1.28 -13.12
C LYS A 77 -6.48 -0.33 -14.21
N SER A 78 -6.75 0.97 -14.11
CA SER A 78 -6.21 1.96 -15.05
C SER A 78 -4.74 2.31 -14.78
N GLY A 79 -4.16 1.87 -13.65
CA GLY A 79 -2.82 2.25 -13.22
C GLY A 79 -2.72 3.71 -12.77
N ILE A 80 -3.86 4.40 -12.68
CA ILE A 80 -3.93 5.81 -12.30
C ILE A 80 -4.33 5.87 -10.82
N ASP A 81 -3.60 6.70 -10.07
CA ASP A 81 -3.77 7.01 -8.65
C ASP A 81 -3.38 5.92 -7.65
N ASP A 82 -2.73 6.37 -6.57
CA ASP A 82 -2.45 5.59 -5.38
C ASP A 82 -3.60 5.73 -4.37
N TYR A 83 -4.21 4.60 -3.99
CA TYR A 83 -5.30 4.58 -3.02
C TYR A 83 -4.85 4.01 -1.68
N SER A 84 -5.16 4.71 -0.59
CA SER A 84 -4.82 4.26 0.76
C SER A 84 -5.80 3.19 1.25
N PRO A 85 -5.33 2.02 1.73
CA PRO A 85 -6.19 1.00 2.31
C PRO A 85 -6.81 1.40 3.65
N LEU A 86 -6.26 2.43 4.30
CA LEU A 86 -6.77 2.93 5.59
C LEU A 86 -8.12 3.64 5.46
N SER A 87 -8.52 4.01 4.23
CA SER A 87 -9.74 4.76 3.97
C SER A 87 -10.79 3.96 3.19
N ILE A 88 -10.64 2.64 3.08
CA ILE A 88 -11.64 1.78 2.43
C ILE A 88 -12.91 1.73 3.30
N ASP A 89 -14.05 1.96 2.67
CA ASP A 89 -15.36 1.86 3.32
C ASP A 89 -16.26 0.77 2.69
N LYS A 90 -16.10 0.46 1.39
CA LYS A 90 -16.83 -0.62 0.71
C LYS A 90 -15.95 -1.48 -0.19
N ILE A 91 -16.30 -2.75 -0.29
CA ILE A 91 -15.80 -3.69 -1.30
C ILE A 91 -17.02 -4.35 -1.96
N ASN A 92 -17.12 -4.28 -3.29
CA ASN A 92 -18.21 -4.86 -4.06
C ASN A 92 -19.60 -4.44 -3.55
N GLY A 93 -19.73 -3.16 -3.17
CA GLY A 93 -20.97 -2.60 -2.63
C GLY A 93 -21.26 -2.93 -1.17
N LYS A 94 -20.52 -3.87 -0.56
CA LYS A 94 -20.67 -4.26 0.85
C LYS A 94 -19.80 -3.39 1.74
N GLU A 95 -20.38 -2.92 2.84
CA GLU A 95 -19.64 -2.17 3.86
C GLU A 95 -18.61 -3.06 4.54
N ILE A 96 -17.42 -2.50 4.76
CA ILE A 96 -16.38 -3.19 5.49
C ILE A 96 -15.99 -2.40 6.74
N HIS A 97 -15.87 -3.12 7.85
CA HIS A 97 -15.38 -2.55 9.09
C HIS A 97 -13.89 -2.91 9.25
N LEU A 98 -13.05 -2.10 8.62
CA LEU A 98 -11.63 -2.00 8.93
C LEU A 98 -11.52 -1.02 10.11
N LYS A 99 -11.69 -1.52 11.34
CA LYS A 99 -11.82 -0.66 12.52
C LYS A 99 -10.66 0.33 12.66
N LYS A 100 -11.01 1.55 13.05
CA LYS A 100 -10.16 2.60 13.62
C LYS A 100 -10.18 2.46 15.14
#